data_AF-A0A1S1Q3P3-F1
#
_entry.id   AF-A0A1S1Q3P3-F1
#
_cell.length_a   1.000
_cell.length_b   1.000
_cell.length_c   1.000
_cell.angle_alpha   90.00
_cell.angle_beta   90.00
_cell.angle_gamma   90.00
#
_symmetry.space_group_name_H-M   'P 1'
#
loop_
_entity.id
_entity.type
_entity.pdbx_description
1 polymer ?
#
loop_
_entity_poly.entity_id
_entity_poly.type
_entity_poly.pdbx_seq_one_letter_code
_entity_poly.pdbx_strand_id
1 'polypeptide(L)'
;MDLTAEDGRWHRLRAAAGRATGPVRRTAGPVRRTAVTVFGMSVLLGLVVCLYGSTVTSVRPRGLPVVVAGQPQGAKALTEAVERMSPGALRIGVVPDAAAADRVLRDRKAYAAFVITDDGLALRLASAASPAVAEALVRGMSVTFPDLRIPVVDVVPNASADHQGGGVSAGYLPLVLIAAAAGVLLARAARTRQARLGGLVGFMVAAGVAGTLALGGGLDVLPDTFGSSVVVLAMVAGAVVAPVLGLGAVAGGRGLVAAVGVTVLGAALSGASSAPEMLPTPWGGLGQLLPPGAGVTLLRSTLYFDGAGGGRGAAVLAIWAVAGIVLILLGRERAGGAGTIAAGTSVPSEATAAPAAAAVAAGLVVRPREATAETSPSVSPREGGFRA
;
A
#
# COMPACT_ATOMS: atom_id res chain seq x y z
N MET A 1 -78.95 -1.38 57.00
CA MET A 1 -78.56 -0.70 58.25
C MET A 1 -77.83 -1.74 59.08
N ASP A 2 -76.57 -1.62 59.47
CA ASP A 2 -75.54 -0.61 59.28
C ASP A 2 -74.18 -1.30 59.48
N LEU A 3 -73.16 -0.78 58.82
CA LEU A 3 -71.74 -1.13 58.99
C LEU A 3 -71.14 -0.27 60.10
N THR A 4 -70.36 -0.87 61.02
CA THR A 4 -69.19 -0.32 61.76
C THR A 4 -68.61 -1.47 62.59
N ALA A 5 -67.31 -1.67 62.87
CA ALA A 5 -66.07 -0.91 62.72
C ALA A 5 -64.92 -1.95 62.64
N GLU A 6 -63.97 -1.79 61.71
CA GLU A 6 -62.60 -1.34 62.00
C GLU A 6 -61.78 -2.23 62.95
N ASP A 7 -61.11 -3.23 62.35
CA ASP A 7 -59.74 -3.61 62.74
C ASP A 7 -58.93 -4.06 61.50
N GLY A 8 -58.84 -3.15 60.54
CA GLY A 8 -57.56 -2.66 60.01
C GLY A 8 -56.51 -3.58 59.37
N ARG A 9 -56.72 -4.87 59.05
CA ARG A 9 -55.71 -5.66 58.32
C ARG A 9 -56.26 -6.59 57.23
N TRP A 10 -56.37 -6.05 56.01
CA TRP A 10 -56.56 -6.83 54.80
C TRP A 10 -55.20 -7.27 54.23
N HIS A 11 -54.83 -8.54 54.43
CA HIS A 11 -53.78 -9.17 53.62
C HIS A 11 -54.30 -9.33 52.19
N ARG A 12 -54.06 -8.32 51.34
CA ARG A 12 -54.19 -8.51 49.89
C ARG A 12 -53.09 -9.47 49.46
N LEU A 13 -53.43 -10.75 49.31
CA LEU A 13 -52.69 -11.68 48.48
C LEU A 13 -52.78 -11.14 47.04
N ARG A 14 -51.88 -10.22 46.69
CA ARG A 14 -51.62 -9.90 45.29
C ARG A 14 -51.02 -11.16 44.69
N ALA A 15 -51.87 -11.90 43.98
CA ALA A 15 -51.46 -12.88 43.00
C ALA A 15 -50.28 -12.32 42.21
N ALA A 16 -49.18 -13.06 42.20
CA ALA A 16 -48.02 -12.77 41.39
C ALA A 16 -48.44 -12.82 39.92
N ALA A 17 -48.85 -11.67 39.39
CA ALA A 17 -49.03 -11.48 37.96
C ALA A 17 -47.67 -11.79 37.32
N GLY A 18 -47.63 -12.89 36.58
CA GLY A 18 -46.47 -13.32 35.82
C GLY A 18 -45.99 -12.14 34.97
N ARG A 19 -44.77 -11.67 35.25
CA ARG A 19 -44.07 -10.77 34.33
C ARG A 19 -43.91 -11.55 33.04
N ALA A 20 -44.71 -11.22 32.03
CA ALA A 20 -44.43 -11.60 30.66
C ALA A 20 -43.02 -11.10 30.35
N THR A 21 -42.07 -12.04 30.29
CA THR A 21 -40.72 -11.79 29.83
C THR A 21 -40.84 -11.30 28.38
N GLY A 22 -40.69 -9.99 28.18
CA GLY A 22 -40.52 -9.44 26.85
C GLY A 22 -39.39 -10.18 26.14
N PRO A 23 -39.46 -10.35 24.80
CA PRO A 23 -38.48 -11.15 24.08
C PRO A 23 -37.08 -10.61 24.36
N VAL A 24 -36.27 -11.42 25.04
CA VAL A 24 -34.85 -11.16 25.24
C VAL A 24 -34.27 -11.05 23.84
N ARG A 25 -33.95 -9.83 23.40
CA ARG A 25 -33.14 -9.62 22.19
C ARG A 25 -31.83 -10.35 22.44
N ARG A 26 -31.69 -11.57 21.92
CA ARG A 26 -30.44 -12.34 21.93
C ARG A 26 -29.42 -11.51 21.17
N THR A 27 -28.65 -10.71 21.89
CA THR A 27 -27.44 -10.09 21.36
C THR A 27 -26.61 -11.22 20.80
N ALA A 28 -26.32 -11.18 19.49
CA ALA A 28 -25.42 -12.11 18.82
C ALA A 28 -24.20 -12.36 19.72
N GLY A 29 -24.02 -13.60 20.19
CA GLY A 29 -22.94 -13.94 21.12
C GLY A 29 -21.56 -13.57 20.57
N PRO A 30 -20.54 -13.40 21.43
CA PRO A 30 -19.17 -13.06 21.03
C PRO A 30 -18.65 -14.00 19.93
N VAL A 31 -18.97 -15.29 20.00
CA VAL A 31 -18.64 -16.30 18.98
C VAL A 31 -19.21 -15.96 17.59
N ARG A 32 -20.47 -15.52 17.50
CA ARG A 32 -21.09 -15.13 16.22
C ARG A 32 -20.42 -13.88 15.62
N ARG A 33 -20.02 -12.91 16.47
CA ARG A 33 -19.31 -11.71 16.00
C ARG A 33 -17.92 -12.04 15.47
N THR A 34 -17.19 -12.90 16.17
CA THR A 34 -15.88 -13.40 15.72
C THR A 34 -16.03 -14.17 14.41
N ALA A 35 -16.99 -15.09 14.32
CA ALA A 35 -17.24 -15.87 13.10
C ALA A 35 -17.58 -14.98 11.89
N VAL A 36 -18.46 -13.98 12.06
CA VAL A 36 -18.78 -13.02 10.99
C VAL A 36 -17.56 -12.20 10.58
N THR A 37 -16.71 -11.81 11.54
CA THR A 37 -15.50 -11.05 11.24
C THR A 37 -14.48 -11.89 10.49
N VAL A 38 -14.23 -13.13 10.93
CA VAL A 38 -13.32 -14.07 10.25
C VAL A 38 -13.83 -14.33 8.83
N PHE A 39 -15.10 -14.69 8.67
CA PHE A 39 -15.68 -14.94 7.36
C PHE A 39 -15.58 -13.71 6.45
N GLY A 40 -15.95 -12.52 6.95
CA GLY A 40 -15.86 -11.28 6.18
C GLY A 40 -14.43 -10.92 5.76
N MET A 41 -13.45 -11.10 6.66
CA MET A 41 -12.04 -10.88 6.34
C MET A 41 -11.50 -11.92 5.36
N SER A 42 -11.92 -13.19 5.45
CA SER A 42 -11.53 -14.23 4.49
C SER A 42 -12.09 -13.95 3.09
N VAL A 43 -13.35 -13.49 2.99
CA VAL A 43 -13.94 -13.08 1.70
C VAL A 43 -13.19 -11.86 1.15
N LEU A 44 -12.93 -10.85 1.98
CA LEU A 44 -12.17 -9.67 1.57
C LEU A 44 -10.76 -10.05 1.07
N LEU A 45 -10.07 -10.92 1.80
CA LEU A 45 -8.76 -11.44 1.40
C LEU A 45 -8.84 -12.13 0.05
N GLY A 46 -9.80 -13.05 -0.14
CA GLY A 46 -10.01 -13.74 -1.42
C GLY A 46 -10.28 -12.77 -2.57
N LEU A 47 -11.13 -11.76 -2.36
CA LEU A 47 -11.42 -10.73 -3.37
C LEU A 47 -10.18 -9.90 -3.72
N VAL A 48 -9.41 -9.45 -2.72
CA VAL A 48 -8.19 -8.68 -2.92
C VAL A 48 -7.13 -9.51 -3.64
N VAL A 49 -6.95 -10.78 -3.26
CA VAL A 49 -5.99 -11.69 -3.91
C VAL A 49 -6.42 -11.99 -5.35
N CYS A 50 -7.69 -12.29 -5.61
CA CYS A 50 -8.19 -12.50 -6.96
C CYS A 50 -8.02 -11.24 -7.83
N LEU A 51 -8.34 -10.07 -7.29
CA LEU A 51 -8.17 -8.82 -8.00
C LEU A 51 -6.68 -8.54 -8.29
N TYR A 52 -5.83 -8.59 -7.27
CA TYR A 52 -4.39 -8.35 -7.44
C TYR A 52 -3.77 -9.37 -8.40
N GLY A 53 -4.07 -10.65 -8.21
CA GLY A 53 -3.65 -11.73 -9.11
C GLY A 53 -4.09 -11.48 -10.55
N SER A 54 -5.34 -11.06 -10.78
CA SER A 54 -5.84 -10.70 -12.12
C SER A 54 -5.07 -9.52 -12.72
N THR A 55 -4.73 -8.51 -11.92
CA THR A 55 -3.99 -7.33 -12.39
C THR A 55 -2.55 -7.65 -12.75
N VAL A 56 -1.87 -8.51 -11.98
CA VAL A 56 -0.47 -8.90 -12.21
C VAL A 56 -0.36 -9.89 -13.37
N THR A 57 -1.25 -10.87 -13.47
CA THR A 57 -1.23 -11.87 -14.56
C THR A 57 -1.70 -11.32 -15.89
N SER A 58 -2.44 -10.21 -15.89
CA SER A 58 -2.96 -9.56 -17.09
C SER A 58 -2.16 -8.32 -17.51
N VAL A 59 -0.95 -8.13 -17.00
CA VAL A 59 -0.07 -7.01 -17.39
C VAL A 59 0.29 -7.12 -18.87
N ARG A 60 -0.20 -6.18 -19.68
CA ARG A 60 0.08 -6.08 -21.12
C ARG A 60 -0.04 -4.62 -21.56
N PRO A 61 0.73 -4.16 -22.57
CA PRO A 61 0.50 -2.87 -23.21
C PRO A 61 -0.97 -2.67 -23.61
N ARG A 62 -1.62 -1.60 -23.14
CA ARG A 62 -2.96 -1.19 -23.59
C ARG A 62 -2.99 0.33 -23.76
N GLY A 63 -2.96 0.78 -25.01
CA GLY A 63 -2.96 2.20 -25.34
C GLY A 63 -1.77 2.96 -24.75
N LEU A 64 -0.59 2.31 -24.62
CA LEU A 64 0.60 2.95 -24.08
C LEU A 64 0.97 4.19 -24.93
N PRO A 65 1.04 5.39 -24.33
CA PRO A 65 1.41 6.60 -25.06
C PRO A 65 2.84 6.50 -25.59
N VAL A 66 2.98 6.49 -26.91
CA VAL A 66 4.26 6.46 -27.63
C VAL A 66 4.19 7.49 -28.75
N VAL A 67 5.32 8.09 -29.12
CA VAL A 67 5.38 8.99 -30.27
C VAL A 67 6.29 8.46 -31.37
N VAL A 68 6.04 8.87 -32.60
CA VAL A 68 6.93 8.63 -33.74
C VAL A 68 7.46 9.98 -34.21
N ALA A 69 8.77 10.12 -34.25
CA ALA A 69 9.47 11.26 -34.83
C ALA A 69 9.89 10.95 -36.26
N GLY A 70 9.46 11.76 -37.22
CA GLY A 70 9.83 11.64 -38.62
C GLY A 70 8.76 12.14 -39.58
N GLN A 71 9.00 11.93 -40.88
CA GLN A 71 8.06 12.29 -41.93
C GLN A 71 6.68 11.64 -41.70
N PRO A 72 5.56 12.36 -41.90
CA PRO A 72 4.21 11.86 -41.61
C PRO A 72 3.88 10.53 -42.32
N GLN A 73 4.44 10.30 -43.50
CA GLN A 73 4.23 9.06 -44.26
C GLN A 73 4.89 7.85 -43.59
N GLY A 74 6.15 7.97 -43.17
CA GLY A 74 6.85 6.91 -42.42
C GLY A 74 6.20 6.64 -41.07
N ALA A 75 5.75 7.70 -40.39
CA ALA A 75 5.04 7.56 -39.12
C ALA A 75 3.70 6.82 -39.26
N LYS A 76 2.94 7.06 -40.33
CA LYS A 76 1.71 6.31 -40.63
C LYS A 76 1.99 4.84 -40.90
N ALA A 77 2.97 4.53 -41.74
CA ALA A 77 3.34 3.15 -42.07
C ALA A 77 3.76 2.35 -40.82
N LEU A 78 4.56 2.95 -39.94
CA LEU A 78 4.95 2.32 -38.68
C LEU A 78 3.75 2.13 -37.75
N THR A 79 2.87 3.13 -37.65
CA THR A 79 1.64 3.06 -36.85
C THR A 79 0.75 1.91 -37.30
N GLU A 80 0.50 1.79 -38.61
CA GLU A 80 -0.31 0.72 -39.20
C GLU A 80 0.34 -0.67 -39.04
N ALA A 81 1.67 -0.75 -39.11
CA ALA A 81 2.39 -2.00 -38.84
C ALA A 81 2.20 -2.44 -37.39
N VAL A 82 2.42 -1.53 -36.43
CA VAL A 82 2.25 -1.82 -35.00
C VAL A 82 0.82 -2.22 -34.68
N GLU A 83 -0.17 -1.52 -35.21
CA GLU A 83 -1.58 -1.82 -34.95
C GLU A 83 -1.99 -3.20 -35.50
N ARG A 84 -1.44 -3.62 -36.65
CA ARG A 84 -1.68 -4.97 -37.19
C ARG A 84 -1.05 -6.07 -36.33
N MET A 85 0.11 -5.83 -35.74
CA MET A 85 0.84 -6.82 -34.94
C MET A 85 0.37 -6.88 -33.49
N SER A 86 -0.05 -5.75 -32.93
CA SER A 86 -0.46 -5.63 -31.53
C SER A 86 -1.60 -4.62 -31.40
N PRO A 87 -2.84 -5.02 -31.78
CA PRO A 87 -3.99 -4.13 -31.80
C PRO A 87 -4.24 -3.48 -30.44
N GLY A 88 -4.38 -2.16 -30.41
CA GLY A 88 -4.65 -1.38 -29.20
C GLY A 88 -3.54 -1.41 -28.13
N ALA A 89 -2.34 -1.91 -28.45
CA ALA A 89 -1.23 -1.95 -27.49
C ALA A 89 -0.62 -0.57 -27.22
N LEU A 90 -0.46 0.24 -28.29
CA LEU A 90 0.15 1.56 -28.25
C LEU A 90 -0.83 2.62 -28.72
N ARG A 91 -0.76 3.82 -28.12
CA ARG A 91 -1.44 5.02 -28.60
C ARG A 91 -0.38 5.94 -29.21
N ILE A 92 -0.29 5.91 -30.53
CA ILE A 92 0.80 6.53 -31.27
C ILE A 92 0.47 7.98 -31.64
N GLY A 93 1.29 8.92 -31.18
CA GLY A 93 1.33 10.30 -31.66
C GLY A 93 2.45 10.53 -32.67
N VAL A 94 2.36 11.59 -33.47
CA VAL A 94 3.42 11.96 -34.42
C VAL A 94 4.03 13.31 -34.00
N VAL A 95 5.35 13.38 -34.01
CA VAL A 95 6.13 14.59 -33.71
C VAL A 95 7.12 14.86 -34.84
N PRO A 96 7.54 16.11 -35.07
CA PRO A 96 8.32 16.46 -36.25
C PRO A 96 9.73 15.85 -36.25
N ASP A 97 10.39 15.77 -35.09
CA ASP A 97 11.80 15.41 -34.98
C ASP A 97 12.16 14.76 -33.63
N ALA A 98 13.40 14.29 -33.52
CA ALA A 98 13.95 13.62 -32.34
C ALA A 98 13.99 14.54 -31.10
N ALA A 99 14.19 15.85 -31.27
CA ALA A 99 14.21 16.80 -30.17
C ALA A 99 12.80 17.07 -29.62
N ALA A 100 11.78 17.08 -30.48
CA ALA A 100 10.38 17.12 -30.10
C ALA A 100 9.96 15.84 -29.37
N ALA A 101 10.41 14.67 -29.85
CA ALA A 101 10.22 13.41 -29.13
C ALA A 101 10.80 13.47 -27.72
N ASP A 102 12.03 13.94 -27.57
CA ASP A 102 12.67 14.08 -26.25
C ASP A 102 11.92 15.00 -25.30
N ARG A 103 11.40 16.13 -25.80
CA ARG A 103 10.57 17.02 -25.00
C ARG A 103 9.30 16.32 -24.54
N VAL A 104 8.63 15.56 -25.40
CA VAL A 104 7.42 14.80 -25.04
C VAL A 104 7.72 13.74 -23.98
N LEU A 105 8.89 13.08 -24.06
CA LEU A 105 9.36 12.12 -23.05
C LEU A 105 9.63 12.82 -21.70
N ARG A 106 10.39 13.93 -21.70
CA ARG A 106 10.66 14.73 -20.49
C ARG A 106 9.41 15.37 -19.88
N ASP A 107 8.41 15.69 -20.70
CA ASP A 107 7.09 16.17 -20.25
C ASP A 107 6.21 15.06 -19.68
N ARG A 108 6.67 13.80 -19.67
CA ARG A 108 5.93 12.61 -19.21
C ARG A 108 4.62 12.39 -19.99
N LYS A 109 4.59 12.79 -21.27
CA LYS A 109 3.44 12.63 -22.18
C LYS A 109 3.49 11.32 -22.98
N ALA A 110 4.68 10.70 -23.08
CA ALA A 110 4.89 9.40 -23.69
C ALA A 110 5.94 8.59 -22.91
N TYR A 111 5.88 7.27 -23.02
CA TYR A 111 6.88 6.35 -22.42
C TYR A 111 8.07 6.10 -23.34
N ALA A 112 7.86 6.21 -24.65
CA ALA A 112 8.87 5.98 -25.66
C ALA A 112 8.61 6.80 -26.92
N ALA A 113 9.64 6.94 -27.73
CA ALA A 113 9.59 7.53 -29.04
C ALA A 113 10.34 6.67 -30.06
N PHE A 114 9.69 6.34 -31.17
CA PHE A 114 10.34 5.76 -32.33
C PHE A 114 10.85 6.90 -33.21
N VAL A 115 12.15 6.96 -33.47
CA VAL A 115 12.75 8.01 -34.30
C VAL A 115 13.22 7.38 -35.60
N ILE A 116 12.67 7.88 -36.71
CA ILE A 116 13.08 7.50 -38.05
C ILE A 116 14.21 8.44 -38.45
N THR A 117 15.43 7.92 -38.55
CA THR A 117 16.63 8.63 -39.03
C THR A 117 16.99 8.14 -40.43
N ASP A 118 17.95 8.80 -41.06
CA ASP A 118 18.49 8.37 -42.36
C ASP A 118 19.19 6.99 -42.25
N ASP A 119 19.76 6.69 -41.07
CA ASP A 119 20.43 5.41 -40.75
C ASP A 119 19.46 4.29 -40.33
N GLY A 120 18.16 4.58 -40.21
CA GLY A 120 17.13 3.60 -39.87
C GLY A 120 16.27 3.98 -38.66
N LEU A 121 15.85 2.98 -37.88
CA LEU A 121 14.94 3.16 -36.75
C LEU A 121 15.72 3.17 -35.43
N ALA A 122 15.50 4.19 -34.61
CA ALA A 122 16.00 4.26 -33.23
C ALA A 122 14.84 4.30 -32.23
N LEU A 123 15.06 3.72 -31.04
CA LEU A 123 14.11 3.73 -29.94
C LEU A 123 14.63 4.66 -28.84
N ARG A 124 13.84 5.67 -28.48
CA ARG A 124 14.10 6.54 -27.33
C ARG A 124 13.15 6.22 -26.19
N LEU A 125 13.67 6.09 -24.98
CA LEU A 125 12.89 5.65 -23.81
C LEU A 125 12.86 6.73 -22.73
N ALA A 126 11.84 6.68 -21.89
CA ALA A 126 11.85 7.30 -20.58
C ALA A 126 11.72 6.19 -19.52
N SER A 127 12.80 5.43 -19.28
CA SER A 127 12.74 4.23 -18.43
C SER A 127 12.30 4.55 -17.00
N ALA A 128 12.63 5.74 -16.49
CA ALA A 128 12.18 6.22 -15.19
C ALA A 128 10.66 6.45 -15.08
N ALA A 129 9.94 6.56 -16.20
CA ALA A 129 8.47 6.60 -16.19
C ALA A 129 7.89 5.23 -15.83
N SER A 130 8.47 4.16 -16.39
CA SER A 130 8.14 2.76 -16.11
C SER A 130 9.21 1.81 -16.72
N PRO A 131 10.02 1.14 -15.88
CA PRO A 131 11.02 0.19 -16.37
C PRO A 131 10.39 -1.02 -17.08
N ALA A 132 9.22 -1.48 -16.59
CA ALA A 132 8.49 -2.58 -17.22
C ALA A 132 8.00 -2.22 -18.64
N VAL A 133 7.60 -0.97 -18.88
CA VAL A 133 7.24 -0.51 -20.23
C VAL A 133 8.48 -0.45 -21.12
N ALA A 134 9.57 0.10 -20.62
CA ALA A 134 10.84 0.16 -21.35
C ALA A 134 11.30 -1.25 -21.78
N GLU A 135 11.31 -2.21 -20.85
CA GLU A 135 11.68 -3.60 -21.13
C GLU A 135 10.72 -4.26 -22.13
N ALA A 136 9.40 -4.08 -21.95
CA ALA A 136 8.40 -4.64 -22.85
C ALA A 136 8.56 -4.10 -24.28
N LEU A 137 8.88 -2.82 -24.45
CA LEU A 137 9.12 -2.21 -25.75
C LEU A 137 10.41 -2.71 -26.39
N VAL A 138 11.52 -2.76 -25.65
CA VAL A 138 12.79 -3.29 -26.17
C VAL A 138 12.62 -4.75 -26.61
N ARG A 139 12.01 -5.59 -25.76
CA ARG A 139 11.74 -6.98 -26.07
C ARG A 139 10.81 -7.13 -27.29
N GLY A 140 9.76 -6.30 -27.35
CA GLY A 140 8.85 -6.25 -28.49
C GLY A 140 9.59 -5.95 -29.79
N MET A 141 10.46 -4.94 -29.79
CA MET A 141 11.28 -4.59 -30.96
C MET A 141 12.22 -5.72 -31.39
N SER A 142 12.89 -6.39 -30.43
CA SER A 142 13.76 -7.52 -30.75
C SER A 142 13.02 -8.72 -31.34
N VAL A 143 11.77 -8.97 -30.92
CA VAL A 143 10.95 -10.04 -31.48
C VAL A 143 10.41 -9.66 -32.86
N THR A 144 10.00 -8.41 -33.05
CA THR A 144 9.41 -7.93 -34.31
C THR A 144 10.46 -7.73 -35.40
N PHE A 145 11.66 -7.26 -35.05
CA PHE A 145 12.74 -6.95 -35.98
C PHE A 145 14.04 -7.65 -35.55
N PRO A 146 14.10 -9.00 -35.62
CA PRO A 146 15.23 -9.77 -35.09
C PRO A 146 16.55 -9.46 -35.81
N ASP A 147 16.48 -9.05 -37.08
CA ASP A 147 17.64 -8.78 -37.92
C ASP A 147 18.09 -7.30 -37.90
N LEU A 148 17.29 -6.40 -37.33
CA LEU A 148 17.65 -4.98 -37.20
C LEU A 148 18.23 -4.70 -35.82
N ARG A 149 19.43 -4.12 -35.80
CA ARG A 149 19.95 -3.48 -34.59
C ARG A 149 19.32 -2.11 -34.44
N ILE A 150 18.35 -1.99 -33.54
CA ILE A 150 17.68 -0.74 -33.22
C ILE A 150 18.41 -0.08 -32.05
N PRO A 151 19.10 1.07 -32.25
CA PRO A 151 19.76 1.78 -31.17
C PRO A 151 18.72 2.20 -30.12
N VAL A 152 19.02 1.93 -28.85
CA VAL A 152 18.19 2.35 -27.72
C VAL A 152 18.88 3.49 -27.00
N VAL A 153 18.20 4.63 -26.89
CA VAL A 153 18.67 5.80 -26.16
C VAL A 153 17.69 6.12 -25.04
N ASP A 154 18.14 6.03 -23.80
CA ASP A 154 17.31 6.41 -22.66
C ASP A 154 17.43 7.91 -22.41
N VAL A 155 16.32 8.63 -22.65
CA VAL A 155 16.25 10.10 -22.56
C VAL A 155 16.00 10.54 -21.13
N VAL A 156 15.32 9.71 -20.35
CA VAL A 156 15.06 9.92 -18.92
C VAL A 156 15.39 8.61 -18.19
N PRO A 157 16.68 8.37 -17.88
CA PRO A 157 17.13 7.13 -17.27
C PRO A 157 16.72 7.04 -15.80
N ASN A 158 16.72 5.80 -15.29
CA ASN A 158 16.67 5.55 -13.85
C ASN A 158 17.92 6.10 -13.13
N ALA A 159 17.90 6.05 -11.79
CA ALA A 159 19.07 6.41 -10.99
C ALA A 159 20.29 5.56 -11.37
N SER A 160 21.50 6.12 -11.27
CA SER A 160 22.73 5.44 -11.70
C SER A 160 23.00 4.14 -10.96
N ALA A 161 22.66 4.05 -9.67
CA ALA A 161 22.80 2.80 -8.91
C ALA A 161 21.59 1.85 -9.06
N ASP A 162 20.51 2.27 -9.74
CA ASP A 162 19.33 1.46 -10.05
C ASP A 162 19.05 1.47 -11.56
N HIS A 163 20.01 1.01 -12.37
CA HIS A 163 19.85 0.96 -13.83
C HIS A 163 18.58 0.23 -14.29
N GLN A 164 18.16 -0.80 -13.53
CA GLN A 164 16.95 -1.58 -13.81
C GLN A 164 15.65 -0.88 -13.36
N GLY A 165 15.72 0.19 -12.56
CA GLY A 165 14.59 1.01 -12.10
C GLY A 165 13.63 0.31 -11.12
N GLY A 166 14.03 -0.83 -10.57
CA GLY A 166 13.17 -1.65 -9.71
C GLY A 166 13.05 -1.11 -8.28
N GLY A 167 14.05 -0.35 -7.83
CA GLY A 167 14.23 0.04 -6.44
C GLY A 167 13.11 0.91 -5.89
N VAL A 168 12.71 1.95 -6.65
CA VAL A 168 11.59 2.81 -6.26
C VAL A 168 10.30 2.00 -6.09
N SER A 169 10.01 1.10 -7.02
CA SER A 169 8.80 0.26 -6.97
C SER A 169 8.83 -0.73 -5.80
N ALA A 170 10.00 -1.32 -5.54
CA ALA A 170 10.20 -2.27 -4.45
C ALA A 170 10.06 -1.63 -3.07
N GLY A 171 10.57 -0.40 -2.88
CA GLY A 171 10.46 0.33 -1.62
C GLY A 171 9.10 1.02 -1.41
N TYR A 172 8.36 1.31 -2.49
CA TYR A 172 7.08 2.02 -2.42
C TYR A 172 5.98 1.24 -1.69
N LEU A 173 5.85 -0.07 -1.96
CA LEU A 173 4.82 -0.89 -1.33
C LEU A 173 4.99 -0.99 0.20
N PRO A 174 6.17 -1.35 0.75
CA PRO A 174 6.41 -1.30 2.19
C PRO A 174 6.11 0.06 2.81
N LEU A 175 6.49 1.16 2.15
CA LEU A 175 6.24 2.51 2.64
C LEU A 175 4.72 2.78 2.80
N VAL A 176 3.92 2.44 1.79
CA VAL A 176 2.46 2.60 1.85
C VAL A 176 1.83 1.75 2.96
N LEU A 177 2.30 0.50 3.15
CA LEU A 177 1.81 -0.39 4.20
C LEU A 177 2.15 0.13 5.61
N ILE A 178 3.38 0.61 5.81
CA ILE A 178 3.80 1.21 7.08
C ILE A 178 3.05 2.52 7.35
N ALA A 179 2.81 3.35 6.34
CA ALA A 179 1.98 4.55 6.48
C ALA A 179 0.54 4.19 6.90
N ALA A 180 -0.06 3.16 6.31
CA ALA A 180 -1.38 2.68 6.73
C ALA A 180 -1.38 2.17 8.18
N ALA A 181 -0.35 1.40 8.56
CA ALA A 181 -0.18 0.91 9.92
C ALA A 181 -0.01 2.06 10.93
N ALA A 182 0.78 3.08 10.58
CA ALA A 182 0.93 4.29 11.39
C ALA A 182 -0.40 5.02 11.58
N GLY A 183 -1.22 5.16 10.53
CA GLY A 183 -2.58 5.70 10.62
C GLY A 183 -3.47 4.91 11.60
N VAL A 184 -3.40 3.58 11.57
CA VAL A 184 -4.12 2.70 12.51
C VAL A 184 -3.63 2.90 13.96
N LEU A 185 -2.32 2.94 14.17
CA LEU A 185 -1.71 3.12 15.48
C LEU A 185 -2.05 4.49 16.06
N LEU A 186 -1.91 5.56 15.28
CA LEU A 186 -2.31 6.92 15.66
C LEU A 186 -3.81 6.98 15.99
N ALA A 187 -4.67 6.32 15.22
CA ALA A 187 -6.11 6.31 15.47
C ALA A 187 -6.49 5.61 16.79
N ARG A 188 -5.65 4.68 17.28
CA ARG A 188 -5.83 4.00 18.56
C ARG A 188 -5.20 4.76 19.73
N ALA A 189 -3.98 5.28 19.54
CA ALA A 189 -3.21 5.94 20.58
C ALA A 189 -3.69 7.38 20.87
N ALA A 190 -3.98 8.17 19.82
CA ALA A 190 -4.29 9.59 19.96
C ALA A 190 -5.76 9.81 20.39
N ARG A 191 -5.93 10.36 21.60
CA ARG A 191 -7.25 10.60 22.22
C ARG A 191 -7.88 11.94 21.84
N THR A 192 -7.07 12.99 21.69
CA THR A 192 -7.50 14.36 21.35
C THR A 192 -7.28 14.67 19.88
N ARG A 193 -7.99 15.69 19.35
CA ARG A 193 -7.81 16.15 17.97
C ARG A 193 -6.40 16.67 17.72
N GLN A 194 -5.85 17.44 18.66
CA GLN A 194 -4.50 17.98 18.57
C GLN A 194 -3.44 16.87 18.51
N ALA A 195 -3.57 15.82 19.32
CA ALA A 195 -2.66 14.68 19.27
C ALA A 195 -2.73 13.93 17.92
N ARG A 196 -3.91 13.84 17.31
CA ARG A 196 -4.09 13.25 15.97
C ARG A 196 -3.41 14.08 14.89
N LEU A 197 -3.64 15.39 14.88
CA LEU A 197 -3.04 16.30 13.91
C LEU A 197 -1.52 16.40 14.09
N GLY A 198 -1.04 16.55 15.32
CA GLY A 198 0.39 16.56 15.63
C GLY A 198 1.06 15.24 15.27
N GLY A 199 0.42 14.10 15.54
CA GLY A 199 0.91 12.79 15.13
C GLY A 199 0.93 12.58 13.61
N LEU A 200 -0.08 13.07 12.89
CA LEU A 200 -0.10 13.08 11.42
C LEU A 200 1.06 13.91 10.86
N VAL A 201 1.21 15.16 11.29
CA VAL A 201 2.29 16.05 10.81
C VAL A 201 3.66 15.49 11.18
N GLY A 202 3.85 15.05 12.42
CA GLY A 202 5.09 14.44 12.88
C GLY A 202 5.45 13.20 12.07
N PHE A 203 4.48 12.32 11.79
CA PHE A 203 4.71 11.15 10.95
C PHE A 203 4.98 11.52 9.50
N MET A 204 4.29 12.51 8.92
CA MET A 204 4.56 12.97 7.55
C MET A 204 6.01 13.41 7.38
N VAL A 205 6.51 14.24 8.30
CA VAL A 205 7.91 14.71 8.29
C VAL A 205 8.86 13.53 8.49
N ALA A 206 8.64 12.70 9.52
CA ALA A 206 9.49 11.57 9.82
C ALA A 206 9.53 10.54 8.67
N ALA A 207 8.39 10.23 8.06
CA ALA A 207 8.29 9.30 6.94
C ALA A 207 8.92 9.87 5.66
N GLY A 208 8.78 11.19 5.41
CA GLY A 208 9.46 11.85 4.30
C GLY A 208 10.99 11.75 4.43
N VAL A 209 11.53 12.07 5.61
CA VAL A 209 12.97 11.97 5.89
C VAL A 209 13.45 10.52 5.87
N ALA A 210 12.82 9.63 6.65
CA ALA A 210 13.22 8.24 6.75
C ALA A 210 13.09 7.49 5.41
N GLY A 211 12.02 7.76 4.65
CA GLY A 211 11.83 7.19 3.32
C GLY A 211 12.90 7.66 2.33
N THR A 212 13.24 8.96 2.38
CA THR A 212 14.33 9.50 1.53
C THR A 212 15.68 8.91 1.92
N LEU A 213 15.99 8.78 3.22
CA LEU A 213 17.22 8.15 3.68
C LEU A 213 17.29 6.67 3.31
N ALA A 214 16.17 5.94 3.40
CA ALA A 214 16.13 4.52 3.04
C ALA A 214 16.32 4.32 1.53
N LEU A 215 15.61 5.09 0.71
CA LEU A 215 15.63 4.95 -0.75
C LEU A 215 16.88 5.60 -1.38
N GLY A 216 17.26 6.80 -0.96
CA GLY A 216 18.41 7.52 -1.51
C GLY A 216 19.73 7.18 -0.83
N GLY A 217 19.75 6.97 0.48
CA GLY A 217 20.99 6.65 1.22
C GLY A 217 21.29 5.16 1.29
N GLY A 218 20.31 4.36 1.72
CA GLY A 218 20.50 2.92 1.95
C GLY A 218 20.50 2.07 0.68
N LEU A 219 19.63 2.41 -0.27
CA LEU A 219 19.47 1.67 -1.53
C LEU A 219 20.08 2.38 -2.74
N ASP A 220 20.35 3.68 -2.65
CA ASP A 220 20.86 4.52 -3.75
C ASP A 220 19.97 4.47 -5.01
N VAL A 221 18.64 4.41 -4.83
CA VAL A 221 17.66 4.27 -5.92
C VAL A 221 17.00 5.59 -6.33
N LEU A 222 17.31 6.69 -5.64
CA LEU A 222 16.77 8.02 -5.92
C LEU A 222 17.83 8.90 -6.60
N PRO A 223 17.43 9.79 -7.53
CA PRO A 223 18.31 10.87 -7.99
C PRO A 223 18.70 11.81 -6.84
N ASP A 224 19.78 12.59 -7.00
CA ASP A 224 20.31 13.58 -6.05
C ASP A 224 19.36 14.78 -5.80
N THR A 225 18.19 14.50 -5.24
CA THR A 225 17.05 15.40 -5.09
C THR A 225 16.42 15.24 -3.70
N PHE A 226 17.26 15.28 -2.67
CA PHE A 226 16.87 14.97 -1.29
C PHE A 226 15.66 15.77 -0.82
N GLY A 227 15.66 17.09 -1.02
CA GLY A 227 14.55 17.97 -0.60
C GLY A 227 13.22 17.60 -1.26
N SER A 228 13.23 17.43 -2.58
CA SER A 228 12.05 17.05 -3.36
C SER A 228 11.52 15.66 -2.95
N SER A 229 12.43 14.72 -2.69
CA SER A 229 12.13 13.37 -2.19
C SER A 229 11.41 13.42 -0.84
N VAL A 230 11.91 14.22 0.11
CA VAL A 230 11.29 14.37 1.43
C VAL A 230 9.87 14.90 1.31
N VAL A 231 9.67 15.95 0.50
CA VAL A 231 8.36 16.58 0.33
C VAL A 231 7.36 15.62 -0.30
N VAL A 232 7.73 14.93 -1.38
CA VAL A 232 6.80 14.04 -2.08
C VAL A 232 6.47 12.80 -1.24
N LEU A 233 7.45 12.22 -0.53
CA LEU A 233 7.21 11.08 0.35
C LEU A 233 6.38 11.46 1.58
N ALA A 234 6.59 12.66 2.13
CA ALA A 234 5.74 13.21 3.19
C ALA A 234 4.29 13.40 2.73
N MET A 235 4.09 13.89 1.50
CA MET A 235 2.76 14.07 0.91
C MET A 235 2.06 12.72 0.69
N VAL A 236 2.75 11.71 0.18
CA VAL A 236 2.23 10.34 0.04
C VAL A 236 1.86 9.76 1.40
N ALA A 237 2.76 9.87 2.39
CA ALA A 237 2.49 9.39 3.74
C ALA A 237 1.25 10.07 4.35
N GLY A 238 1.13 11.39 4.20
CA GLY A 238 -0.02 12.16 4.69
C GLY A 238 -1.34 11.74 4.03
N ALA A 239 -1.34 11.56 2.71
CA ALA A 239 -2.51 11.12 1.96
C ALA A 239 -2.95 9.68 2.28
N VAL A 240 -2.05 8.84 2.80
CA VAL A 240 -2.38 7.49 3.27
C VAL A 240 -2.82 7.51 4.75
N VAL A 241 -2.08 8.22 5.61
CA VAL A 241 -2.30 8.24 7.06
C VAL A 241 -3.57 9.01 7.41
N ALA A 242 -3.81 10.18 6.81
CA ALA A 242 -4.92 11.06 7.20
C ALA A 242 -6.30 10.40 6.99
N PRO A 243 -6.60 9.72 5.86
CA PRO A 243 -7.88 9.01 5.71
C PRO A 243 -8.05 7.86 6.70
N VAL A 244 -6.99 7.08 6.96
CA VAL A 244 -7.02 5.98 7.94
C VAL A 244 -7.30 6.52 9.34
N LEU A 245 -6.58 7.57 9.72
CA LEU A 245 -6.73 8.24 11.00
C LEU A 245 -8.12 8.88 11.16
N GLY A 246 -8.59 9.57 10.12
CA GLY A 246 -9.88 10.24 10.08
C GLY A 246 -11.07 9.28 10.10
N LEU A 247 -11.06 8.23 9.28
CA LEU A 247 -12.09 7.20 9.31
C LEU A 247 -12.10 6.44 10.64
N GLY A 248 -10.92 6.17 11.21
CA GLY A 248 -10.80 5.61 12.56
C GLY A 248 -11.37 6.52 13.64
N ALA A 249 -11.29 7.84 13.46
CA ALA A 249 -11.84 8.84 14.37
C ALA A 249 -13.38 8.92 14.34
N VAL A 250 -14.00 8.81 13.15
CA VAL A 250 -15.47 8.92 13.01
C VAL A 250 -16.20 7.59 13.14
N ALA A 251 -15.62 6.48 12.68
CA ALA A 251 -16.28 5.18 12.56
C ALA A 251 -15.57 4.05 13.33
N GLY A 252 -14.54 4.36 14.12
CA GLY A 252 -13.83 3.40 14.95
C GLY A 252 -13.22 2.25 14.13
N GLY A 253 -13.34 1.02 14.63
CA GLY A 253 -12.78 -0.16 13.98
C GLY A 253 -13.29 -0.39 12.56
N ARG A 254 -14.56 -0.10 12.28
CA ARG A 254 -15.13 -0.23 10.92
C ARG A 254 -14.49 0.74 9.94
N GLY A 255 -14.27 1.98 10.38
CA GLY A 255 -13.58 2.99 9.58
C GLY A 255 -12.14 2.61 9.28
N LEU A 256 -11.43 2.03 10.26
CA LEU A 256 -10.06 1.53 10.06
C LEU A 256 -10.00 0.41 9.02
N VAL A 257 -10.90 -0.57 9.11
CA VAL A 257 -10.96 -1.68 8.14
C VAL A 257 -11.26 -1.14 6.74
N ALA A 258 -12.22 -0.22 6.60
CA ALA A 258 -12.54 0.39 5.31
C ALA A 258 -11.35 1.17 4.73
N ALA A 259 -10.70 2.01 5.54
CA ALA A 259 -9.57 2.82 5.10
C ALA A 259 -8.37 1.96 4.67
N VAL A 260 -8.01 0.97 5.49
CA VAL A 260 -6.92 0.03 5.15
C VAL A 260 -7.28 -0.78 3.91
N GLY A 261 -8.53 -1.23 3.78
CA GLY A 261 -9.00 -1.93 2.58
C GLY A 261 -8.84 -1.08 1.31
N VAL A 262 -9.21 0.20 1.37
CA VAL A 262 -9.00 1.16 0.27
C VAL A 262 -7.51 1.35 -0.03
N THR A 263 -6.66 1.45 0.98
CA THR A 263 -5.20 1.56 0.78
C THR A 263 -4.60 0.31 0.13
N VAL A 264 -4.97 -0.88 0.59
CA VAL A 264 -4.50 -2.15 0.01
C VAL A 264 -4.98 -2.29 -1.43
N LEU A 265 -6.24 -1.95 -1.70
CA LEU A 265 -6.79 -1.90 -3.05
C LEU A 265 -6.03 -0.89 -3.92
N GLY A 266 -5.74 0.29 -3.39
CA GLY A 266 -4.96 1.32 -4.08
C GLY A 266 -3.55 0.84 -4.44
N ALA A 267 -2.89 0.12 -3.53
CA ALA A 267 -1.56 -0.44 -3.79
C ALA A 267 -1.62 -1.49 -4.91
N ALA A 268 -2.62 -2.38 -4.87
CA ALA A 268 -2.86 -3.40 -5.90
C ALA A 268 -3.11 -2.79 -7.29
N LEU A 269 -3.87 -1.69 -7.35
CA LEU A 269 -4.24 -1.03 -8.60
C LEU A 269 -3.28 0.10 -9.00
N SER A 270 -2.22 0.35 -8.24
CA SER A 270 -1.35 1.53 -8.39
C SER A 270 -0.60 1.57 -9.73
N GLY A 271 -0.31 0.41 -10.33
CA GLY A 271 0.61 0.30 -11.46
C GLY A 271 2.06 0.61 -11.09
N ALA A 272 2.42 0.55 -9.79
CA ALA A 272 3.76 0.91 -9.33
C ALA A 272 4.86 0.08 -10.00
N SER A 273 4.72 -1.24 -10.11
CA SER A 273 5.71 -2.11 -10.77
C SER A 273 5.60 -2.15 -12.30
N SER A 274 4.61 -1.47 -12.88
CA SER A 274 4.37 -1.43 -14.31
C SER A 274 4.01 0.00 -14.76
N ALA A 275 2.87 0.16 -15.41
CA ALA A 275 2.24 1.44 -15.71
C ALA A 275 0.72 1.31 -15.56
N PRO A 276 -0.02 2.38 -15.24
CA PRO A 276 -1.48 2.34 -15.15
C PRO A 276 -2.15 1.78 -16.41
N GLU A 277 -1.61 2.10 -17.57
CA GLU A 277 -2.05 1.64 -18.89
C GLU A 277 -1.77 0.16 -19.13
N MET A 278 -0.85 -0.46 -18.37
CA MET A 278 -0.61 -1.90 -18.48
C MET A 278 -1.60 -2.75 -17.68
N LEU A 279 -2.44 -2.11 -16.86
CA LEU A 279 -3.49 -2.80 -16.10
C LEU A 279 -4.76 -2.95 -16.94
N PRO A 280 -5.61 -3.97 -16.68
CA PRO A 280 -6.90 -4.07 -17.37
C PRO A 280 -7.79 -2.86 -17.04
N THR A 281 -8.49 -2.32 -18.04
CA THR A 281 -9.46 -1.24 -17.84
C THR A 281 -10.63 -1.75 -17.00
N PRO A 282 -11.11 -1.01 -15.97
CA PRO A 282 -10.78 0.37 -15.60
C PRO A 282 -9.73 0.51 -14.47
N TRP A 283 -9.02 -0.55 -14.09
CA TRP A 283 -8.22 -0.62 -12.87
C TRP A 283 -7.11 0.41 -12.79
N GLY A 284 -6.39 0.65 -13.89
CA GLY A 284 -5.34 1.67 -13.93
C GLY A 284 -5.87 3.07 -13.60
N GLY A 285 -6.99 3.46 -14.20
CA GLY A 285 -7.61 4.76 -13.93
C GLY A 285 -8.10 4.91 -12.49
N LEU A 286 -8.72 3.85 -11.93
CA LEU A 286 -9.19 3.84 -10.54
C LEU A 286 -8.02 3.88 -9.55
N GLY A 287 -6.95 3.11 -9.80
CA GLY A 287 -5.75 3.12 -8.96
C GLY A 287 -5.12 4.50 -8.87
N GLN A 288 -5.12 5.26 -9.96
CA GLN A 288 -4.61 6.63 -10.01
C GLN A 288 -5.49 7.67 -9.29
N LEU A 289 -6.69 7.29 -8.85
CA LEU A 289 -7.54 8.11 -7.97
C LEU A 289 -7.36 7.76 -6.48
N LEU A 290 -6.59 6.71 -6.18
CA LEU A 290 -6.28 6.28 -4.83
C LEU A 290 -4.89 6.77 -4.42
N PRO A 291 -4.62 7.01 -3.12
CA PRO A 291 -3.34 7.56 -2.68
C PRO A 291 -2.12 6.77 -3.16
N PRO A 292 -2.10 5.42 -3.17
CA PRO A 292 -0.92 4.68 -3.65
C PRO A 292 -0.65 4.86 -5.15
N GLY A 293 -1.67 4.91 -6.02
CA GLY A 293 -1.46 5.11 -7.45
C GLY A 293 -1.05 6.54 -7.79
N ALA A 294 -1.76 7.52 -7.22
CA ALA A 294 -1.40 8.94 -7.37
C ALA A 294 -0.01 9.25 -6.81
N GLY A 295 0.36 8.59 -5.71
CA GLY A 295 1.64 8.77 -5.04
C GLY A 295 2.84 8.28 -5.83
N VAL A 296 2.78 7.10 -6.45
CA VAL A 296 3.89 6.63 -7.31
C VAL A 296 4.04 7.49 -8.58
N THR A 297 2.93 7.98 -9.13
CA THR A 297 2.96 8.90 -10.28
C THR A 297 3.60 10.24 -9.91
N LEU A 298 3.20 10.82 -8.77
CA LEU A 298 3.81 12.07 -8.29
C LEU A 298 5.28 11.87 -7.92
N LEU A 299 5.62 10.77 -7.24
CA LEU A 299 7.00 10.42 -6.89
C LEU A 299 7.88 10.39 -8.13
N ARG A 300 7.51 9.60 -9.16
CA ARG A 300 8.31 9.55 -10.39
C ARG A 300 8.37 10.91 -11.10
N SER A 301 7.25 11.63 -11.16
CA SER A 301 7.16 12.94 -11.80
C SER A 301 8.11 13.95 -11.16
N THR A 302 8.11 14.05 -9.83
CA THR A 302 8.96 14.97 -9.08
C THR A 302 10.44 14.61 -9.16
N LEU A 303 10.78 13.31 -9.17
CA LEU A 303 12.17 12.86 -9.09
C LEU A 303 12.89 12.82 -10.44
N TYR A 304 12.18 12.48 -11.51
CA TYR A 304 12.81 12.23 -12.81
C TYR A 304 12.32 13.15 -13.94
N PHE A 305 11.23 13.90 -13.73
CA PHE A 305 10.57 14.68 -14.78
C PHE A 305 10.34 16.14 -14.36
N ASP A 306 11.07 16.65 -13.36
CA ASP A 306 10.94 18.04 -12.86
C ASP A 306 9.48 18.44 -12.52
N GLY A 307 8.66 17.47 -12.10
CA GLY A 307 7.23 17.67 -11.79
C GLY A 307 6.27 17.57 -12.98
N ALA A 308 6.77 17.30 -14.20
CA ALA A 308 5.93 17.12 -15.38
C ALA A 308 5.01 15.90 -15.26
N GLY A 309 3.73 16.09 -15.57
CA GLY A 309 2.69 15.06 -15.42
C GLY A 309 2.24 14.77 -13.97
N GLY A 310 2.81 15.45 -12.97
CA GLY A 310 2.52 15.20 -11.54
C GLY A 310 1.27 15.88 -11.00
N GLY A 311 0.76 16.92 -11.69
CA GLY A 311 -0.31 17.79 -11.16
C GLY A 311 -1.58 17.06 -10.73
N ARG A 312 -2.04 16.08 -11.51
CA ARG A 312 -3.20 15.24 -11.14
C ARG A 312 -2.92 14.39 -9.90
N GLY A 313 -1.74 13.77 -9.81
CA GLY A 313 -1.34 12.98 -8.66
C GLY A 313 -1.31 13.82 -7.38
N ALA A 314 -0.69 15.01 -7.46
CA ALA A 314 -0.67 15.98 -6.37
C ALA A 314 -2.08 16.39 -5.92
N ALA A 315 -2.98 16.70 -6.86
CA ALA A 315 -4.36 17.04 -6.55
C ALA A 315 -5.10 15.90 -5.82
N VAL A 316 -4.96 14.66 -6.30
CA VAL A 316 -5.57 13.48 -5.66
C VAL A 316 -5.06 13.28 -4.24
N LEU A 317 -3.73 13.32 -4.04
CA LEU A 317 -3.14 13.19 -2.71
C LEU A 317 -3.60 14.30 -1.76
N ALA A 318 -3.66 15.54 -2.25
CA ALA A 318 -4.15 16.68 -1.47
C ALA A 318 -5.62 16.50 -1.06
N ILE A 319 -6.49 16.05 -1.99
CA ILE A 319 -7.90 15.77 -1.71
C ILE A 319 -8.04 14.70 -0.62
N TRP A 320 -7.29 13.59 -0.72
CA TRP A 320 -7.31 12.54 0.29
C TRP A 320 -6.79 13.01 1.64
N ALA A 321 -5.68 13.77 1.65
CA ALA A 321 -5.14 14.34 2.89
C ALA A 321 -6.14 15.29 3.56
N VAL A 322 -6.73 16.21 2.81
CA VAL A 322 -7.74 17.17 3.30
C VAL A 322 -8.98 16.43 3.78
N ALA A 323 -9.51 15.48 3.02
CA ALA A 323 -10.66 14.67 3.44
C ALA A 323 -10.38 13.93 4.76
N GLY A 324 -9.20 13.32 4.87
CA GLY A 324 -8.75 12.68 6.11
C GLY A 324 -8.68 13.66 7.29
N ILE A 325 -8.11 14.84 7.10
CA ILE A 325 -8.04 15.90 8.12
C ILE A 325 -9.44 16.36 8.53
N VAL A 326 -10.34 16.59 7.57
CA VAL A 326 -11.74 16.94 7.86
C VAL A 326 -12.39 15.85 8.73
N LEU A 327 -12.20 14.58 8.42
CA LEU A 327 -12.70 13.48 9.24
C LEU A 327 -12.07 13.45 10.64
N ILE A 328 -10.78 13.77 10.78
CA ILE A 328 -10.13 13.92 12.10
C ILE A 328 -10.82 15.01 12.94
N LEU A 329 -11.12 16.15 12.31
CA LEU A 329 -11.78 17.29 12.96
C LEU A 329 -13.23 16.98 13.35
N LEU A 330 -13.97 16.25 12.50
CA LEU A 330 -15.34 15.80 12.78
C LEU A 330 -15.38 14.68 13.82
N GLY A 331 -14.31 13.91 13.96
CA GLY A 331 -14.19 12.83 14.93
C GLY A 331 -14.43 13.29 16.37
N ARG A 332 -15.19 12.49 17.11
CA ARG A 332 -15.41 12.71 18.55
C ARG A 332 -14.11 12.45 19.30
N GLU A 333 -13.83 13.28 20.30
CA GLU A 333 -12.78 13.01 21.26
C GLU A 333 -13.19 11.80 22.10
N ARG A 334 -12.27 10.83 22.26
CA ARG A 334 -12.54 9.73 23.18
C ARG A 334 -12.38 10.31 24.57
N ALA A 335 -13.51 10.57 25.25
CA ALA A 335 -13.52 10.91 26.66
C ALA A 335 -12.61 9.89 27.37
N GLY A 336 -11.55 10.40 28.00
CA GLY A 336 -10.67 9.56 28.80
C GLY A 336 -11.56 8.82 29.77
N GLY A 337 -11.59 7.50 29.69
CA GLY A 337 -12.07 6.70 30.80
C GLY A 337 -11.18 7.06 31.97
N ALA A 338 -11.60 8.05 32.76
CA ALA A 338 -11.26 8.12 34.15
C ALA A 338 -11.79 6.82 34.72
N GLY A 339 -10.94 5.79 34.71
CA GLY A 339 -11.09 4.72 35.66
C GLY A 339 -11.03 5.41 37.01
N THR A 340 -12.20 5.68 37.58
CA THR A 340 -12.35 5.85 39.01
C THR A 340 -11.89 4.53 39.61
N ILE A 341 -10.58 4.39 39.78
CA ILE A 341 -10.04 3.48 40.77
C ILE A 341 -10.53 4.08 42.07
N ALA A 342 -11.62 3.52 42.59
CA ALA A 342 -12.05 3.76 43.94
C ALA A 342 -10.86 3.49 44.85
N ALA A 343 -10.33 4.55 45.45
CA ALA A 343 -9.39 4.44 46.54
C ALA A 343 -10.06 3.68 47.69
N GLY A 344 -9.38 2.67 48.20
CA GLY A 344 -9.85 1.77 49.27
C GLY A 344 -9.62 0.33 48.84
N THR A 345 -8.48 -0.27 49.11
CA THR A 345 -8.22 -0.80 50.45
C THR A 345 -6.71 -0.89 50.67
N SER A 346 -6.24 -0.28 51.75
CA SER A 346 -4.88 -0.41 52.27
C SER A 346 -4.59 -1.85 52.69
N VAL A 347 -3.52 -2.44 52.16
CA VAL A 347 -2.90 -3.65 52.72
C VAL A 347 -1.74 -3.19 53.63
N PRO A 348 -1.64 -3.65 54.88
CA PRO A 348 -0.54 -3.28 55.77
C PRO A 348 0.81 -3.80 55.25
N SER A 349 1.79 -2.91 55.32
CA SER A 349 3.22 -3.15 55.11
C SER A 349 3.79 -3.97 56.27
N GLU A 350 4.39 -5.11 55.98
CA GLU A 350 5.42 -5.69 56.85
C GLU A 350 6.73 -5.74 56.07
N ALA A 351 7.73 -5.07 56.63
CA ALA A 351 9.04 -4.86 56.08
C ALA A 351 10.03 -5.78 56.79
N THR A 352 10.87 -6.50 56.04
CA THR A 352 12.21 -6.85 56.51
C THR A 352 13.20 -6.90 55.34
N ALA A 353 14.36 -6.29 55.58
CA ALA A 353 15.38 -5.89 54.63
C ALA A 353 16.31 -7.02 54.15
N ALA A 354 16.70 -6.94 52.87
CA ALA A 354 18.04 -6.97 52.23
C ALA A 354 19.29 -7.58 52.96
N PRO A 355 20.43 -7.86 52.26
CA PRO A 355 20.66 -8.23 50.84
C PRO A 355 21.79 -9.28 50.56
N ALA A 356 21.84 -9.73 49.29
CA ALA A 356 22.99 -9.94 48.39
C ALA A 356 24.19 -10.90 48.64
N ALA A 357 24.46 -11.67 47.56
CA ALA A 357 25.75 -11.93 46.89
C ALA A 357 26.47 -13.31 47.05
N ALA A 358 26.37 -14.08 45.95
CA ALA A 358 27.43 -14.76 45.18
C ALA A 358 28.47 -15.69 45.86
N ALA A 359 28.51 -16.96 45.43
CA ALA A 359 29.70 -17.56 44.79
C ALA A 359 29.45 -18.99 44.24
N VAL A 360 30.17 -19.26 43.15
CA VAL A 360 30.30 -20.46 42.30
C VAL A 360 30.90 -21.67 43.03
N ALA A 361 30.46 -22.92 42.70
CA ALA A 361 31.32 -24.02 42.20
C ALA A 361 30.69 -25.43 42.24
N ALA A 362 30.89 -26.15 41.12
CA ALA A 362 31.23 -27.57 40.98
C ALA A 362 30.29 -28.69 41.49
N GLY A 363 29.62 -29.34 40.53
CA GLY A 363 29.86 -30.75 40.17
C GLY A 363 29.33 -31.87 41.07
N LEU A 364 28.35 -32.65 40.58
CA LEU A 364 28.39 -34.11 40.76
C LEU A 364 27.58 -34.86 39.68
N VAL A 365 28.37 -35.47 38.80
CA VAL A 365 28.20 -36.71 38.02
C VAL A 365 27.03 -37.61 38.42
N VAL A 366 26.14 -37.92 37.47
CA VAL A 366 25.51 -39.25 37.32
C VAL A 366 25.35 -39.59 35.83
N ARG A 367 26.03 -40.64 35.39
CA ARG A 367 25.77 -41.49 34.20
C ARG A 367 26.08 -42.94 34.63
N PRO A 368 25.68 -44.01 33.90
CA PRO A 368 24.73 -44.13 32.79
C PRO A 368 23.76 -45.34 32.95
N ARG A 369 22.81 -45.51 32.02
CA ARG A 369 22.39 -46.83 31.56
C ARG A 369 22.19 -46.79 30.05
N GLU A 370 22.98 -47.60 29.35
CA GLU A 370 22.95 -47.83 27.90
C GLU A 370 21.80 -48.77 27.53
N ALA A 371 21.18 -48.55 26.37
CA ALA A 371 20.70 -49.61 25.49
C ALA A 371 20.36 -49.04 24.09
N THR A 372 21.27 -49.36 23.16
CA THR A 372 21.07 -49.73 21.74
C THR A 372 20.37 -48.77 20.77
N ALA A 373 21.20 -48.23 19.88
CA ALA A 373 20.85 -47.68 18.59
C ALA A 373 20.69 -48.80 17.54
N GLU A 374 19.62 -48.74 16.74
CA GLU A 374 19.55 -49.39 15.44
C GLU A 374 19.77 -48.33 14.36
N THR A 375 20.87 -48.50 13.62
CA THR A 375 21.25 -47.76 12.43
C THR A 375 20.58 -48.40 11.20
N SER A 376 19.86 -47.61 10.40
CA SER A 376 19.47 -47.99 9.04
C SER A 376 20.28 -47.16 8.03
N PRO A 377 20.92 -47.76 7.01
CA PRO A 377 21.88 -47.08 6.16
C PRO A 377 21.20 -46.38 4.97
N SER A 378 21.62 -45.14 4.72
CA SER A 378 21.32 -44.33 3.55
C SER A 378 22.36 -44.53 2.44
N VAL A 379 21.93 -44.99 1.26
CA VAL A 379 22.62 -45.01 -0.05
C VAL A 379 21.49 -45.03 -1.10
N SER A 380 21.39 -44.25 -2.20
CA SER A 380 22.32 -43.49 -3.05
C SER A 380 21.54 -42.47 -3.94
N PRO A 381 22.22 -41.54 -4.65
CA PRO A 381 21.63 -40.42 -5.39
C PRO A 381 21.21 -40.74 -6.83
N ARG A 382 20.24 -39.97 -7.36
CA ARG A 382 20.03 -39.82 -8.81
C ARG A 382 19.72 -38.37 -9.15
N GLU A 383 20.75 -37.67 -9.60
CA GLU A 383 20.63 -36.55 -10.53
C GLU A 383 20.24 -37.12 -11.90
N GLY A 384 19.13 -36.65 -12.45
CA GLY A 384 18.67 -36.95 -13.80
C GLY A 384 18.12 -35.66 -14.39
N GLY A 385 18.79 -35.19 -15.44
CA GLY A 385 18.63 -33.86 -15.99
C GLY A 385 17.27 -33.56 -16.61
N PHE A 386 16.99 -32.27 -16.71
CA PHE A 386 15.92 -31.76 -17.56
C PHE A 386 16.52 -30.74 -18.54
N ARG A 387 16.65 -31.18 -19.80
CA ARG A 387 16.73 -30.36 -21.00
C ARG A 387 15.56 -30.78 -21.90
N ALA A 388 14.66 -29.85 -22.17
CA ALA A 388 14.14 -29.51 -23.51
C ALA A 388 13.32 -28.23 -23.35
#